data_AF-A0A7X3VU09-F1
#
_entry.id   AF-A0A7X3VU09-F1
#
_cell.length_a   1.000
_cell.length_b   1.000
_cell.length_c   1.000
_cell.angle_alpha   90.00
_cell.angle_beta   90.00
_cell.angle_gamma   90.00
#
_symmetry.space_group_name_H-M   'P 1'
#
loop_
_entity.id
_entity.type
_entity.pdbx_description
1 polymer ?
#
loop_
_entity_poly.entity_id
_entity_poly.type
_entity_poly.pdbx_seq_one_letter_code
_entity_poly.pdbx_strand_id
1 'polypeptide(L)' 'MMKEIEAAKFKKQCLTLLDQLDADGLIVTKHGKPVARVVPYEGQDADLIGSLRHKVKVKGDVFTTGIRWGADAQLGERP' A
#
# COMPACT_ATOMS: atom_id res chain seq x y z
N MET A 1 -20.74 -7.93 -10.25
CA MET A 1 -21.81 -7.01 -10.71
C MET A 1 -21.91 -5.89 -9.71
N MET A 2 -21.93 -4.65 -10.18
CA MET A 2 -21.97 -3.47 -9.31
C MET A 2 -23.34 -3.34 -8.66
N LYS A 3 -23.37 -3.27 -7.33
CA LYS A 3 -24.62 -3.16 -6.54
C LYS A 3 -25.05 -1.70 -6.45
N GLU A 4 -26.36 -1.46 -6.39
CA GLU A 4 -26.94 -0.11 -6.21
C GLU A 4 -27.71 0.00 -4.89
N ILE A 5 -27.65 1.17 -4.26
CA ILE A 5 -28.37 1.45 -3.02
C ILE A 5 -28.85 2.90 -2.97
N GLU A 6 -30.04 3.14 -2.43
CA GLU A 6 -30.48 4.52 -2.17
C GLU A 6 -29.69 5.18 -1.04
N ALA A 7 -29.44 6.48 -1.16
CA ALA A 7 -28.72 7.31 -0.20
C ALA A 7 -29.35 7.26 1.20
N ALA A 8 -30.68 7.16 1.30
CA ALA A 8 -31.36 7.03 2.59
C ALA A 8 -31.03 5.71 3.30
N LYS A 9 -30.91 4.62 2.53
CA LYS A 9 -30.53 3.30 3.04
C LYS A 9 -29.04 3.22 3.33
N PHE A 10 -28.20 3.79 2.45
CA PHE A 10 -26.77 3.94 2.68
C PHE A 10 -26.47 4.68 4.00
N LYS A 11 -27.14 5.81 4.26
CA LYS A 11 -26.97 6.56 5.52
C LYS A 11 -27.30 5.73 6.76
N LYS A 12 -28.30 4.85 6.68
CA LYS A 12 -28.71 3.99 7.81
C LYS A 12 -27.79 2.80 8.04
N GLN A 13 -27.15 2.29 6.98
CA GLN A 13 -26.38 1.03 6.99
C GLN A 13 -24.91 1.23 6.63
N CYS A 14 -24.41 2.46 6.71
CA CYS A 14 -23.13 2.88 6.15
C CYS A 14 -21.97 1.97 6.60
N LEU A 15 -21.78 1.81 7.91
CA LEU A 15 -20.67 1.02 8.46
C LEU A 15 -20.74 -0.45 8.01
N THR A 16 -21.91 -1.09 8.12
CA THR A 16 -22.10 -2.48 7.68
C THR A 16 -21.82 -2.66 6.18
N LEU A 17 -22.17 -1.67 5.35
CA LEU A 17 -21.90 -1.71 3.91
C LEU A 17 -20.42 -1.50 3.58
N LEU A 18 -19.69 -0.72 4.39
CA LEU A 18 -18.25 -0.56 4.26
C LEU A 18 -17.50 -1.83 4.68
N ASP A 19 -17.94 -2.48 5.76
CA ASP A 19 -17.34 -3.72 6.26
C ASP A 19 -17.52 -4.90 5.29
N GLN A 20 -18.61 -4.90 4.52
CA GLN A 20 -18.97 -5.97 3.57
C GLN A 20 -18.77 -5.54 2.11
N LEU A 21 -17.95 -4.53 1.86
CA LEU A 21 -17.77 -3.96 0.53
C LEU A 21 -16.96 -4.91 -0.36
N ASP A 22 -17.60 -5.41 -1.42
CA ASP A 22 -16.96 -6.24 -2.44
C ASP A 22 -15.96 -5.43 -3.30
N ALA A 23 -15.04 -6.13 -3.97
CA ALA A 23 -14.05 -5.55 -4.88
C ALA A 23 -14.66 -4.63 -5.97
N ASP A 24 -15.84 -4.98 -6.48
CA ASP A 24 -16.55 -4.18 -7.50
C ASP A 24 -17.03 -2.81 -6.99
N GLY A 25 -17.21 -2.69 -5.66
CA GLY A 25 -17.81 -1.53 -5.01
C GLY A 25 -19.33 -1.42 -5.16
N LEU A 26 -19.84 -0.23 -4.81
CA LEU A 26 -21.27 0.08 -4.65
C LEU A 26 -21.59 1.45 -5.25
N ILE A 27 -22.73 1.58 -5.92
CA ILE A 27 -23.31 2.87 -6.34
C ILE A 27 -24.36 3.33 -5.33
N VAL A 28 -24.20 4.56 -4.87
CA VAL A 28 -25.22 5.26 -4.09
C VAL A 28 -26.06 6.12 -5.03
N THR A 29 -27.37 5.91 -5.01
CA THR A 29 -28.35 6.66 -5.81
C THR A 29 -29.19 7.59 -4.95
N LYS A 30 -29.71 8.67 -5.51
CA LYS A 30 -30.69 9.55 -4.88
C LYS A 30 -31.82 9.79 -5.87
N HIS A 31 -33.05 9.38 -5.53
CA HIS A 31 -34.20 9.41 -6.44
C HIS A 31 -33.93 8.68 -7.77
N GLY A 32 -33.34 7.47 -7.67
CA GLY A 32 -33.01 6.64 -8.84
C GLY A 32 -31.83 7.13 -9.70
N LYS A 33 -31.19 8.25 -9.34
CA LYS A 33 -30.02 8.78 -10.07
C LYS A 33 -28.73 8.46 -9.31
N PRO A 34 -27.69 7.91 -9.96
CA PRO A 34 -26.38 7.72 -9.34
C PRO A 34 -25.81 9.07 -8.85
N VAL A 35 -25.34 9.12 -7.61
CA VAL A 35 -24.75 10.33 -7.01
C VAL A 35 -23.36 10.11 -6.42
N ALA A 36 -23.02 8.89 -6.03
CA ALA A 36 -21.68 8.55 -5.55
C ALA A 36 -21.36 7.08 -5.83
N ARG A 37 -20.07 6.77 -5.82
CA ARG A 37 -19.55 5.40 -5.83
C ARG A 37 -18.68 5.20 -4.60
N VAL A 38 -18.86 4.08 -3.93
CA VAL A 38 -18.00 3.62 -2.85
C VAL A 38 -17.19 2.44 -3.37
N VAL A 39 -15.88 2.54 -3.31
CA VAL A 39 -14.94 1.49 -3.73
C VAL A 39 -14.05 1.11 -2.55
N PRO A 40 -13.58 -0.14 -2.45
CA PRO A 40 -12.58 -0.50 -1.48
C PRO A 40 -11.35 0.38 -1.61
N TYR A 41 -10.72 0.70 -0.48
CA TYR A 41 -9.45 1.40 -0.49
C TYR A 41 -8.35 0.40 -0.87
N GLU A 42 -7.87 0.48 -2.11
CA GLU A 42 -6.72 -0.31 -2.56
C GLU A 42 -5.45 0.27 -1.93
N GLY A 43 -4.80 -0.52 -1.06
CA GLY A 43 -3.51 -0.16 -0.50
C GLY A 43 -2.49 0.01 -1.63
N GLN A 44 -1.89 1.19 -1.71
CA GLN A 44 -1.09 1.67 -2.86
C GLN A 44 0.21 0.89 -3.11
N ASP A 45 0.52 -0.12 -2.30
CA ASP A 45 1.87 -0.65 -2.22
C ASP A 45 2.07 -1.99 -2.95
N ALA A 46 1.00 -2.76 -3.18
CA ALA A 46 1.13 -4.08 -3.82
C ALA A 46 1.52 -3.96 -5.31
N ASP A 47 0.97 -2.99 -6.02
CA ASP A 47 1.22 -2.78 -7.46
C ASP A 47 2.64 -2.30 -7.76
N LEU A 48 3.32 -1.72 -6.76
CA LEU A 48 4.68 -1.23 -6.89
C LEU A 48 5.73 -2.32 -6.71
N ILE A 49 5.39 -3.45 -6.07
CA ILE A 49 6.31 -4.57 -5.87
C ILE A 49 6.72 -5.15 -7.22
N GLY A 50 8.00 -4.98 -7.57
CA GLY A 50 8.54 -5.48 -8.84
C GLY A 50 8.36 -4.55 -10.04
N SER A 51 7.77 -3.36 -9.86
CA SER A 51 7.66 -2.33 -10.91
C SER A 51 9.01 -1.91 -11.54
N LEU A 52 10.10 -2.03 -10.76
CA LEU A 52 11.47 -1.76 -11.19
C LEU A 52 12.29 -3.03 -11.46
N ARG A 53 11.66 -4.20 -11.49
CA ARG A 53 12.34 -5.46 -11.84
C ARG A 53 13.01 -5.29 -13.20
N HIS A 54 14.31 -5.62 -13.27
CA HIS A 54 15.16 -5.46 -14.46
C HIS A 54 15.45 -4.02 -14.92
N LYS A 55 14.93 -2.98 -14.24
CA LYS A 55 15.19 -1.57 -14.55
C LYS A 55 16.23 -0.91 -13.65
N VAL A 56 16.70 -1.60 -12.61
CA VAL A 56 17.72 -1.11 -11.67
C VAL A 56 19.09 -1.68 -12.04
N LYS A 57 20.11 -0.81 -12.08
CA LYS A 57 21.52 -1.20 -12.20
C LYS A 57 22.25 -0.82 -10.92
N VAL A 58 22.83 -1.80 -10.24
CA VAL A 58 23.72 -1.56 -9.09
C VAL A 58 24.98 -0.86 -9.59
N LYS A 59 25.33 0.27 -8.98
CA LYS A 59 26.59 0.99 -9.22
C LYS A 59 27.42 0.94 -7.93
N GLY A 60 28.65 0.46 -8.03
CA GLY A 60 29.51 0.24 -6.87
C GLY A 60 29.19 -1.05 -6.13
N ASP A 61 29.80 -1.22 -4.97
CA ASP A 61 29.48 -2.31 -4.03
C ASP A 61 28.44 -1.81 -3.03
N VAL A 62 27.27 -2.43 -2.99
CA VAL A 62 26.19 -2.05 -2.05
C VAL A 62 26.37 -2.70 -0.68
N PHE A 63 27.31 -3.63 -0.54
CA PHE A 63 27.63 -4.28 0.72
C PHE A 63 28.82 -3.65 1.44
N THR A 64 29.50 -2.69 0.82
CA THR A 64 30.55 -1.91 1.49
C THR A 64 29.97 -0.67 2.16
N THR A 65 30.53 -0.29 3.30
CA THR A 65 30.23 0.98 3.98
C THR A 65 31.11 2.12 3.49
N GLY A 66 32.09 1.84 2.61
CA GLY A 66 33.09 2.81 2.17
C GLY A 66 34.13 3.17 3.25
N ILE A 67 34.05 2.56 4.43
CA ILE A 67 34.96 2.81 5.55
C ILE A 67 35.70 1.51 5.89
N ARG A 68 37.02 1.60 6.05
CA ARG A 68 37.82 0.48 6.54
C ARG A 68 37.55 0.30 8.03
N TRP A 69 36.96 -0.83 8.40
CA TRP A 69 36.77 -1.20 9.80
C TRP A 69 38.11 -1.55 10.45
N GLY A 70 38.47 -0.84 11.52
CA GLY A 70 39.70 -1.08 12.29
C GLY A 70 39.40 -1.85 13.57
N ALA A 71 39.22 -3.17 13.47
CA ALA A 71 38.88 -4.03 14.62
C ALA A 71 40.07 -4.40 15.52
N ASP A 72 41.28 -3.89 15.27
CA ASP A 72 42.49 -4.28 16.01
C ASP A 72 43.38 -3.07 16.26
N ALA A 73 43.14 -2.40 17.38
CA ALA A 73 44.11 -1.49 17.99
C ALA A 73 44.11 -1.68 19.51
N GLN A 74 44.27 -2.91 19.97
CA GLN A 74 44.73 -3.15 21.35
C GLN A 74 45.42 -4.51 21.51
N LEU A 75 46.45 -4.78 20.70
CA LEU A 75 47.49 -5.70 21.13
C LEU A 75 48.55 -4.87 21.85
N GLY A 76 48.50 -4.93 23.18
CA GLY A 76 49.41 -4.24 24.07
C GLY A 76 50.85 -4.58 23.76
N GLU A 77 51.66 -3.54 23.61
CA GLU A 77 53.12 -3.65 23.70
C GLU A 77 53.47 -4.01 25.16
N ARG A 78 53.77 -5.30 25.40
CA ARG A 78 54.79 -5.73 26.36
C ARG A 78 55.99 -6.17 25.51
N PRO A 79 57.25 -5.92 25.90
CA PRO A 79 57.75 -5.80 27.28
C PRO A 79 58.23 -4.40 27.69
#